data_AF-A0A346N4L1-F1
#
_entry.id   AF-A0A346N4L1-F1
#
_cell.length_a   1.000
_cell.length_b   1.000
_cell.length_c   1.000
_cell.angle_alpha   90.00
_cell.angle_beta   90.00
_cell.angle_gamma   90.00
#
_symmetry.space_group_name_H-M   'P 1'
#
loop_
_entity.id
_entity.type
_entity.pdbx_description
1 polymer ?
#
loop_
_entity_poly.entity_id
_entity_poly.type
_entity_poly.pdbx_seq_one_letter_code
_entity_poly.pdbx_strand_id
1 'polypeptide(L)'
;MGNSTVAYNRRPRGHASVRAAVFAMLGVISLQAAAEPLKLYLYREKGHAVYATQKPDNVEYTEVYPGSGAARPVLSDPPPRLAADKTGVESGAALLGWAASCKGVSKAIMDQRAARWQASVSKHAKAHGVPVALVHAVIRVESCFDARAESRVGARGLMQLMPRTAAQLGVTDSFDADQNIAGGVRYLSQLLDRFENDTDLAIAAYNAGPNAVDAYGGIPPFGETRRYVERVRAEFRGNSPAGSKKSKG
;
A
#
# COMPACT_ATOMS: atom_id res chain seq x y z
N MET A 1 43.33 56.58 8.01
CA MET A 1 44.53 56.79 8.84
C MET A 1 44.08 57.28 10.21
N GLY A 2 44.50 56.61 11.29
CA GLY A 2 44.67 57.24 12.61
C GLY A 2 43.50 57.26 13.60
N ASN A 3 43.47 56.21 14.44
CA ASN A 3 43.59 56.28 15.90
C ASN A 3 42.42 56.71 16.83
N SER A 4 42.05 55.71 17.66
CA SER A 4 42.25 55.68 19.13
C SER A 4 41.13 56.12 20.09
N THR A 5 40.55 55.09 20.73
CA THR A 5 40.35 54.87 22.18
C THR A 5 40.07 56.03 23.13
N VAL A 6 38.95 55.90 23.87
CA VAL A 6 38.81 56.35 25.27
C VAL A 6 38.24 55.21 26.12
N ALA A 7 38.83 55.04 27.30
CA ALA A 7 38.68 53.94 28.22
C ALA A 7 37.81 54.30 29.46
N TYR A 8 37.16 53.27 30.00
CA TYR A 8 37.01 52.89 31.43
C TYR A 8 36.55 53.94 32.48
N ASN A 9 35.47 53.65 33.21
CA ASN A 9 35.50 52.98 34.55
C ASN A 9 34.32 53.42 35.45
N ARG A 10 33.61 52.44 36.05
CA ARG A 10 33.30 52.36 37.50
C ARG A 10 32.37 51.16 37.80
N ARG A 11 32.89 50.18 38.54
CA ARG A 11 32.11 49.30 39.44
C ARG A 11 32.13 49.89 40.86
N PRO A 12 31.20 49.52 41.77
CA PRO A 12 31.41 48.37 42.66
C PRO A 12 30.14 47.53 42.93
N ARG A 13 30.22 46.20 42.89
CA ARG A 13 30.25 45.24 44.01
C ARG A 13 29.03 45.23 44.93
N GLY A 14 28.26 44.14 44.85
CA GLY A 14 27.30 43.67 45.85
C GLY A 14 27.28 42.13 45.90
N HIS A 15 27.91 41.61 46.95
CA HIS A 15 27.90 40.30 47.63
C HIS A 15 27.30 39.03 46.98
N ALA A 16 28.10 37.96 47.11
CA ALA A 16 27.79 36.57 46.81
C ALA A 16 26.74 35.95 47.75
N SER A 17 25.97 34.98 47.24
CA SER A 17 25.48 33.84 48.01
C SER A 17 25.26 32.65 47.08
N VAL A 18 25.77 31.51 47.54
CA VAL A 18 25.91 30.23 46.87
C VAL A 18 24.73 29.33 47.27
N ARG A 19 23.93 28.84 46.31
CA ARG A 19 23.48 27.42 46.12
C ARG A 19 22.13 27.27 45.41
N ALA A 20 22.20 26.44 44.35
CA ALA A 20 21.27 25.39 43.94
C ALA A 20 19.79 25.72 43.62
N ALA A 21 19.39 25.55 42.37
CA ALA A 21 18.49 24.46 41.97
C ALA A 21 18.42 24.35 40.43
N VAL A 22 18.17 23.12 39.99
CA VAL A 22 18.24 22.57 38.64
C VAL A 22 16.96 22.91 37.84
N PHE A 23 17.06 22.80 36.51
CA PHE A 23 16.01 22.62 35.49
C PHE A 23 15.64 23.86 34.64
N ALA A 24 16.24 23.92 33.45
CA ALA A 24 15.52 24.07 32.17
C ALA A 24 16.48 23.84 30.98
N MET A 25 16.82 22.57 30.70
CA MET A 25 17.13 22.19 29.32
C MET A 25 15.80 21.90 28.63
N LEU A 26 15.38 22.78 27.73
CA LEU A 26 14.57 22.39 26.57
C LEU A 26 15.17 23.09 25.35
N GLY A 27 16.36 22.62 24.96
CA GLY A 27 16.76 22.70 23.57
C GLY A 27 15.80 21.84 22.77
N VAL A 28 14.97 22.47 21.95
CA VAL A 28 14.16 21.79 20.95
C VAL A 28 15.13 21.25 19.90
N ILE A 29 15.62 20.03 20.12
CA ILE A 29 16.23 19.25 19.05
C ILE A 29 15.06 18.73 18.23
N SER A 30 14.74 19.44 17.15
CA SER A 30 14.02 18.86 16.02
C SER A 30 14.86 17.70 15.49
N LEU A 31 14.64 16.51 16.04
CA LEU A 31 15.17 15.29 15.48
C LEU A 31 14.31 14.95 14.25
N GLN A 32 14.56 15.68 13.16
CA GLN A 32 14.16 15.23 11.84
C GLN A 32 14.99 13.97 11.57
N ALA A 33 14.44 12.80 11.90
CA ALA A 33 14.93 11.56 11.32
C ALA A 33 14.61 11.63 9.83
N ALA A 34 15.53 12.18 9.03
CA ALA A 34 15.54 11.95 7.61
C ALA A 34 15.68 10.44 7.43
N ALA A 35 14.59 9.77 7.06
CA ALA A 35 14.65 8.36 6.72
C ALA A 35 15.60 8.24 5.53
N GLU A 36 16.77 7.64 5.75
CA GLU A 36 17.72 7.35 4.68
C GLU A 36 16.97 6.64 3.54
N PRO A 37 17.13 7.11 2.28
CA PRO A 37 16.43 6.51 1.16
C PRO A 37 16.79 5.02 1.11
N LEU A 38 15.76 4.16 1.04
CA LEU A 38 15.95 2.71 1.06
C LEU A 38 16.92 2.32 -0.04
N LYS A 39 18.11 1.90 0.35
CA LYS A 39 19.17 1.48 -0.56
C LYS A 39 19.09 -0.03 -0.75
N LEU A 40 18.95 -0.47 -1.99
CA LEU A 40 18.96 -1.88 -2.36
C LEU A 40 20.22 -2.22 -3.15
N TYR A 41 20.63 -3.47 -3.07
CA TYR A 41 21.72 -4.05 -3.85
C TYR A 41 21.13 -5.09 -4.80
N LEU A 42 21.24 -4.85 -6.09
CA LEU A 42 20.83 -5.75 -7.16
C LEU A 42 22.04 -6.55 -7.63
N TYR A 43 22.04 -7.87 -7.48
CA TYR A 43 23.14 -8.73 -7.92
C TYR A 43 22.62 -9.98 -8.61
N ARG A 44 23.52 -10.77 -9.22
CA ARG A 44 23.15 -12.09 -9.76
C ARG A 44 23.56 -13.21 -8.82
N GLU A 45 22.60 -14.06 -8.48
CA GLU A 45 22.83 -15.30 -7.74
C GLU A 45 22.27 -16.47 -8.55
N LYS A 46 23.12 -17.46 -8.87
CA LYS A 46 22.75 -18.62 -9.72
C LYS A 46 22.07 -18.22 -11.04
N GLY A 47 22.51 -17.10 -11.63
CA GLY A 47 21.97 -16.55 -12.88
C GLY A 47 20.71 -15.68 -12.72
N HIS A 48 20.15 -15.55 -11.51
CA HIS A 48 18.92 -14.83 -11.23
C HIS A 48 19.21 -13.47 -10.59
N ALA A 49 18.41 -12.46 -10.92
CA ALA A 49 18.52 -11.13 -10.30
C ALA A 49 17.92 -11.15 -8.89
N VAL A 50 18.70 -10.68 -7.89
CA VAL A 50 18.32 -10.64 -6.48
C VAL A 50 18.45 -9.22 -5.94
N TYR A 51 17.46 -8.76 -5.17
CA TYR A 51 17.52 -7.50 -4.42
C TYR A 51 17.78 -7.81 -2.94
N ALA A 52 18.79 -7.17 -2.35
CA ALA A 52 19.06 -7.22 -0.92
C ALA A 52 19.06 -5.83 -0.29
N THR A 53 18.61 -5.73 0.96
CA THR A 53 18.72 -4.51 1.78
C THR A 53 20.09 -4.40 2.47
N GLN A 54 20.84 -5.49 2.53
CA GLN A 54 22.22 -5.56 3.02
C GLN A 54 23.16 -5.76 1.83
N LYS A 55 24.34 -5.15 1.91
CA LYS A 55 25.36 -5.29 0.86
C LYS A 55 25.81 -6.75 0.81
N PRO A 56 25.73 -7.42 -0.34
CA PRO A 56 26.15 -8.80 -0.45
C PRO A 56 27.68 -8.90 -0.50
N ASP A 57 28.23 -9.92 0.16
CA ASP A 57 29.66 -10.18 0.17
C ASP A 57 30.07 -11.04 -1.04
N ASN A 58 31.21 -10.72 -1.66
CA ASN A 58 31.85 -11.52 -2.71
C ASN A 58 31.01 -11.77 -3.99
N VAL A 59 30.06 -10.89 -4.30
CA VAL A 59 29.31 -10.90 -5.57
C VAL A 59 29.24 -9.49 -6.16
N GLU A 60 29.28 -9.39 -7.49
CA GLU A 60 29.13 -8.11 -8.18
C GLU A 60 27.67 -7.63 -8.09
N TYR A 61 27.49 -6.36 -7.73
CA TYR A 61 26.18 -5.78 -7.47
C TYR A 61 26.04 -4.37 -8.06
N THR A 62 24.81 -3.94 -8.26
CA THR A 62 24.40 -2.57 -8.61
C THR A 62 23.60 -1.98 -7.45
N GLU A 63 23.90 -0.75 -7.03
CA GLU A 63 23.07 -0.05 -6.05
C GLU A 63 21.80 0.49 -6.72
N VAL A 64 20.64 0.24 -6.13
CA VAL A 64 19.34 0.67 -6.64
C VAL A 64 18.59 1.40 -5.55
N TYR A 65 18.10 2.61 -5.84
CA TYR A 65 17.33 3.43 -4.91
C TYR A 65 15.87 3.50 -5.41
N PRO A 66 14.95 2.70 -4.84
CA PRO A 66 13.57 2.65 -5.28
C PRO A 66 12.91 4.03 -5.12
N GLY A 67 12.43 4.60 -6.23
CA GLY A 67 11.77 5.91 -6.25
C GLY A 67 12.67 7.10 -6.60
N SER A 68 13.94 6.90 -6.93
CA SER A 68 14.85 7.99 -7.34
C SER A 68 14.81 8.32 -8.84
N GLY A 69 14.07 7.57 -9.66
CA GLY A 69 13.97 7.81 -11.11
C GLY A 69 15.28 7.59 -11.91
N ALA A 70 16.38 7.18 -11.28
CA ALA A 70 17.69 7.06 -11.93
C ALA A 70 18.08 5.59 -12.17
N ALA A 71 18.43 5.32 -13.43
CA ALA A 71 19.06 4.14 -14.04
C ALA A 71 18.23 2.83 -14.12
N ARG A 72 17.61 2.62 -15.29
CA ARG A 72 17.16 1.32 -15.79
C ARG A 72 18.33 0.66 -16.54
N PRO A 73 18.75 -0.57 -16.22
CA PRO A 73 19.36 -1.41 -17.24
C PRO A 73 18.25 -1.75 -18.24
N VAL A 74 18.47 -1.40 -19.50
CA VAL A 74 17.64 -1.89 -20.61
C VAL A 74 17.88 -3.40 -20.68
N LEU A 75 16.96 -4.20 -20.15
CA LEU A 75 16.88 -5.62 -20.49
C LEU A 75 16.24 -5.69 -21.88
N SER A 76 17.05 -5.58 -22.91
CA SER A 76 16.68 -6.04 -24.25
C SER A 76 16.66 -7.56 -24.22
N ASP A 77 15.52 -8.12 -23.85
CA ASP A 77 14.98 -9.42 -24.28
C ASP A 77 13.79 -9.77 -23.35
N PRO A 78 12.64 -10.23 -23.89
CA PRO A 78 11.56 -10.73 -23.05
C PRO A 78 12.08 -11.91 -22.22
N PRO A 79 11.77 -12.01 -20.90
CA PRO A 79 12.29 -13.09 -20.08
C PRO A 79 11.81 -14.44 -20.65
N PRO A 80 12.70 -15.46 -20.72
CA PRO A 80 12.28 -16.80 -21.10
C PRO A 80 11.19 -17.27 -20.12
N ARG A 81 10.18 -17.96 -20.65
CA ARG A 81 9.08 -18.53 -19.84
C ARG A 81 9.68 -19.38 -18.73
N LEU A 82 9.74 -18.83 -17.52
CA LEU A 82 10.28 -19.52 -16.36
C LEU A 82 9.39 -20.73 -16.10
N ALA A 83 9.96 -21.92 -16.26
CA ALA A 83 9.44 -23.14 -15.69
C ALA A 83 9.21 -22.89 -14.20
N ALA A 84 8.00 -23.21 -13.74
CA ALA A 84 7.58 -23.03 -12.36
C ALA A 84 8.51 -23.83 -11.42
N ASP A 85 9.50 -23.16 -10.85
CA ASP A 85 10.28 -23.70 -9.74
C ASP A 85 9.75 -23.18 -8.40
N LYS A 86 9.58 -24.13 -7.49
CA LYS A 86 8.78 -24.09 -6.28
C LYS A 86 9.69 -23.77 -5.09
N THR A 87 10.31 -22.60 -5.03
CA THR A 87 10.93 -22.12 -3.79
C THR A 87 10.69 -20.63 -3.62
N GLY A 88 9.85 -20.30 -2.63
CA GLY A 88 9.22 -19.01 -2.45
C GLY A 88 10.18 -17.90 -2.02
N VAL A 89 10.13 -16.80 -2.77
CA VAL A 89 10.42 -15.45 -2.28
C VAL A 89 9.09 -14.71 -2.28
N GLU A 90 8.73 -14.13 -1.13
CA GLU A 90 7.38 -13.69 -0.75
C GLU A 90 6.70 -12.75 -1.76
N SER A 91 5.97 -13.36 -2.69
CA SER A 91 4.93 -12.73 -3.50
C SER A 91 3.64 -12.85 -2.70
N GLY A 92 3.33 -11.88 -1.81
CA GLY A 92 2.28 -12.15 -0.82
C GLY A 92 1.74 -10.98 0.01
N ALA A 93 1.50 -9.80 -0.56
CA ALA A 93 0.80 -8.72 0.15
C ALA A 93 -0.69 -8.99 0.42
N ALA A 94 -1.22 -10.15 0.02
CA ALA A 94 -2.57 -10.62 0.38
C ALA A 94 -2.60 -11.95 1.17
N LEU A 95 -1.45 -12.62 1.35
CA LEU A 95 -1.42 -14.08 1.57
C LEU A 95 -1.71 -14.59 2.99
N LEU A 96 -2.04 -13.73 3.95
CA LEU A 96 -2.54 -14.15 5.27
C LEU A 96 -3.63 -13.22 5.82
N GLY A 97 -4.56 -12.85 4.94
CA GLY A 97 -5.67 -11.94 5.24
C GLY A 97 -6.99 -12.29 4.59
N TRP A 98 -7.33 -13.57 4.31
CA TRP A 98 -8.77 -13.90 4.38
C TRP A 98 -9.18 -13.50 5.78
N ALA A 99 -9.92 -12.41 5.90
CA ALA A 99 -10.05 -11.74 7.17
C ALA A 99 -10.57 -12.76 8.19
N ALA A 100 -9.90 -12.87 9.34
CA ALA A 100 -10.53 -13.46 10.51
C ALA A 100 -11.93 -12.85 10.71
N SER A 101 -12.12 -11.59 10.30
CA SER A 101 -13.40 -10.89 10.20
C SER A 101 -14.49 -11.62 9.40
N CYS A 102 -14.17 -12.40 8.37
CA CYS A 102 -15.16 -13.14 7.60
C CYS A 102 -15.60 -14.46 8.26
N LYS A 103 -14.82 -14.97 9.23
CA LYS A 103 -15.09 -16.28 9.84
C LYS A 103 -16.35 -16.22 10.71
N GLY A 104 -17.35 -17.02 10.38
CA GLY A 104 -18.59 -17.13 11.15
C GLY A 104 -19.58 -15.99 10.94
N VAL A 105 -19.34 -15.08 9.98
CA VAL A 105 -20.28 -14.02 9.66
C VAL A 105 -21.41 -14.56 8.79
N SER A 106 -22.64 -14.45 9.27
CA SER A 106 -23.82 -14.84 8.51
C SER A 106 -24.05 -13.89 7.32
N LYS A 107 -24.76 -14.37 6.30
CA LYS A 107 -25.16 -13.53 5.15
C LYS A 107 -25.89 -12.25 5.60
N ALA A 108 -26.80 -12.38 6.56
CA ALA A 108 -27.55 -11.23 7.08
C ALA A 108 -26.67 -10.15 7.70
N ILE A 109 -25.64 -10.54 8.47
CA ILE A 109 -24.69 -9.57 9.05
C ILE A 109 -23.86 -8.91 7.95
N MET A 110 -23.41 -9.68 6.95
CA MET A 110 -22.68 -9.11 5.81
C MET A 110 -23.54 -8.11 5.03
N ASP A 111 -24.80 -8.45 4.75
CA ASP A 111 -25.73 -7.57 4.04
C ASP A 111 -25.99 -6.27 4.83
N GLN A 112 -26.15 -6.37 6.16
CA GLN A 112 -26.29 -5.20 7.03
C GLN A 112 -25.05 -4.30 7.00
N ARG A 113 -23.85 -4.88 7.07
CA ARG A 113 -22.59 -4.13 6.96
C ARG A 113 -22.45 -3.48 5.58
N ALA A 114 -22.78 -4.19 4.51
CA ALA A 114 -22.75 -3.65 3.15
C ALA A 114 -23.68 -2.45 2.99
N ALA A 115 -24.91 -2.55 3.51
CA ALA A 115 -25.90 -1.47 3.47
C ALA A 115 -25.39 -0.19 4.16
N ARG A 116 -24.64 -0.31 5.26
CA ARG A 116 -24.04 0.83 5.99
C ARG A 116 -23.08 1.64 5.10
N TRP A 117 -22.38 0.99 4.18
CA TRP A 117 -21.34 1.63 3.36
C TRP A 117 -21.78 1.95 1.93
N GLN A 118 -22.98 1.53 1.53
CA GLN A 118 -23.52 1.68 0.17
C GLN A 118 -23.40 3.12 -0.37
N ALA A 119 -23.71 4.13 0.45
CA ALA A 119 -23.66 5.53 0.03
C ALA A 119 -22.23 5.97 -0.31
N SER A 120 -21.25 5.63 0.55
CA SER A 120 -19.83 5.94 0.33
C SER A 120 -19.29 5.20 -0.90
N VAL A 121 -19.59 3.89 -1.01
CA VAL A 121 -19.22 3.10 -2.19
C VAL A 121 -19.79 3.73 -3.46
N SER A 122 -21.09 4.04 -3.49
CA SER A 122 -21.73 4.60 -4.68
C SER A 122 -21.14 5.96 -5.07
N LYS A 123 -20.85 6.81 -4.09
CA LYS A 123 -20.22 8.12 -4.27
C LYS A 123 -18.85 7.98 -4.95
N HIS A 124 -17.96 7.19 -4.36
CA HIS A 124 -16.57 7.07 -4.84
C HIS A 124 -16.48 6.26 -6.13
N ALA A 125 -17.26 5.18 -6.26
CA ALA A 125 -17.34 4.38 -7.48
C ALA A 125 -17.75 5.24 -8.68
N LYS A 126 -18.81 6.05 -8.52
CA LYS A 126 -19.27 6.97 -9.58
C LYS A 126 -18.23 8.04 -9.91
N ALA A 127 -17.56 8.61 -8.90
CA ALA A 127 -16.54 9.64 -9.10
C ALA A 127 -15.33 9.13 -9.92
N HIS A 128 -15.02 7.83 -9.84
CA HIS A 128 -13.88 7.21 -10.49
C HIS A 128 -14.26 6.30 -11.67
N GLY A 129 -15.53 6.29 -12.10
CA GLY A 129 -15.99 5.44 -13.21
C GLY A 129 -15.90 3.93 -12.96
N VAL A 130 -15.79 3.51 -11.69
CA VAL A 130 -15.70 2.09 -11.32
C VAL A 130 -17.11 1.52 -11.12
N PRO A 131 -17.44 0.32 -11.62
CA PRO A 131 -18.73 -0.30 -11.32
C PRO A 131 -18.93 -0.49 -9.80
N VAL A 132 -20.05 0.01 -9.27
CA VAL A 132 -20.41 -0.11 -7.83
C VAL A 132 -20.36 -1.58 -7.38
N ALA A 133 -20.86 -2.49 -8.22
CA ALA A 133 -20.86 -3.91 -7.95
C ALA A 133 -19.45 -4.52 -7.85
N LEU A 134 -18.46 -3.98 -8.58
CA LEU A 134 -17.08 -4.43 -8.50
C LEU A 134 -16.45 -3.98 -7.18
N VAL A 135 -16.68 -2.72 -6.77
CA VAL A 135 -16.22 -2.22 -5.47
C VAL A 135 -16.81 -3.05 -4.33
N HIS A 136 -18.11 -3.37 -4.40
CA HIS A 136 -18.77 -4.28 -3.44
C HIS A 136 -18.11 -5.65 -3.39
N ALA A 137 -17.81 -6.23 -4.56
CA ALA A 137 -17.18 -7.54 -4.65
C ALA A 137 -15.79 -7.54 -4.00
N VAL A 138 -14.98 -6.51 -4.26
CA VAL A 138 -13.66 -6.33 -3.64
C VAL A 138 -13.79 -6.20 -2.13
N ILE A 139 -14.60 -5.25 -1.62
CA ILE A 139 -14.77 -5.06 -0.16
C ILE A 139 -15.25 -6.34 0.52
N ARG A 140 -16.17 -7.07 -0.12
CA ARG A 140 -16.67 -8.33 0.42
C ARG A 140 -15.56 -9.36 0.59
N VAL A 141 -14.72 -9.53 -0.42
CA VAL A 141 -13.60 -10.49 -0.39
C VAL A 141 -12.50 -10.05 0.56
N GLU A 142 -12.25 -8.74 0.68
CA GLU A 142 -11.18 -8.18 1.51
C GLU A 142 -11.51 -8.20 3.00
N SER A 143 -12.73 -7.80 3.40
CA SER A 143 -13.03 -7.50 4.81
C SER A 143 -14.37 -8.01 5.30
N CYS A 144 -15.21 -8.59 4.43
CA CYS A 144 -16.63 -8.83 4.74
C CYS A 144 -17.32 -7.57 5.29
N PHE A 145 -16.99 -6.41 4.70
CA PHE A 145 -17.50 -5.08 5.06
C PHE A 145 -17.18 -4.64 6.51
N ASP A 146 -16.12 -5.20 7.10
CA ASP A 146 -15.61 -4.76 8.40
C ASP A 146 -14.59 -3.63 8.25
N ALA A 147 -14.99 -2.41 8.63
CA ALA A 147 -14.12 -1.24 8.58
C ALA A 147 -12.94 -1.31 9.57
N ARG A 148 -12.96 -2.24 10.54
CA ARG A 148 -11.87 -2.46 11.50
C ARG A 148 -11.01 -3.68 11.16
N ALA A 149 -11.20 -4.29 9.99
CA ALA A 149 -10.40 -5.44 9.57
C ALA A 149 -8.92 -5.06 9.48
N GLU A 150 -8.06 -5.88 10.08
CA GLU A 150 -6.60 -5.80 9.94
C GLU A 150 -6.06 -7.22 9.66
N SER A 151 -5.28 -7.35 8.58
CA SER A 151 -4.63 -8.62 8.24
C SER A 151 -3.37 -8.85 9.07
N ARG A 152 -2.85 -10.08 9.06
CA ARG A 152 -1.59 -10.41 9.76
C ARG A 152 -0.38 -9.64 9.22
N VAL A 153 -0.46 -9.20 7.96
CA VAL A 153 0.60 -8.44 7.27
C VAL A 153 0.34 -6.93 7.31
N GLY A 154 -0.69 -6.47 8.02
CA GLY A 154 -0.95 -5.05 8.28
C GLY A 154 -1.83 -4.33 7.25
N ALA A 155 -2.52 -5.07 6.36
CA ALA A 155 -3.54 -4.48 5.49
C ALA A 155 -4.76 -4.07 6.32
N ARG A 156 -5.37 -2.90 6.04
CA ARG A 156 -6.36 -2.28 6.94
C ARG A 156 -7.64 -1.82 6.24
N GLY A 157 -8.74 -1.93 6.97
CA GLY A 157 -10.05 -1.38 6.62
C GLY A 157 -10.79 -2.18 5.55
N LEU A 158 -11.82 -1.55 4.98
CA LEU A 158 -12.80 -2.18 4.09
C LEU A 158 -12.18 -2.78 2.82
N MET A 159 -11.22 -2.07 2.23
CA MET A 159 -10.54 -2.44 1.00
C MET A 159 -9.09 -2.91 1.24
N GLN A 160 -8.76 -3.24 2.50
CA GLN A 160 -7.48 -3.82 2.94
C GLN A 160 -6.26 -3.12 2.32
N LEU A 161 -6.18 -1.80 2.47
CA LEU A 161 -5.04 -1.05 1.99
C LEU A 161 -3.82 -1.28 2.89
N MET A 162 -2.69 -1.62 2.28
CA MET A 162 -1.39 -1.62 2.96
C MET A 162 -1.03 -0.18 3.38
N PRO A 163 -0.37 0.04 4.53
CA PRO A 163 -0.11 1.39 5.04
C PRO A 163 0.63 2.31 4.06
N ARG A 164 1.63 1.77 3.34
CA ARG A 164 2.36 2.51 2.30
C ARG A 164 1.44 2.92 1.15
N THR A 165 0.59 2.00 0.69
CA THR A 165 -0.38 2.26 -0.39
C THR A 165 -1.43 3.28 0.06
N ALA A 166 -1.94 3.16 1.29
CA ALA A 166 -2.86 4.12 1.90
C ALA A 166 -2.27 5.54 1.91
N ALA A 167 -1.01 5.70 2.33
CA ALA A 167 -0.32 6.99 2.33
C ALA A 167 -0.18 7.60 0.91
N GLN A 168 0.20 6.79 -0.09
CA GLN A 168 0.25 7.23 -1.49
C GLN A 168 -1.12 7.63 -2.05
N LEU A 169 -2.17 7.09 -1.45
CA LEU A 169 -3.57 7.36 -1.75
C LEU A 169 -4.16 8.46 -0.84
N GLY A 170 -3.35 9.19 -0.06
CA GLY A 170 -3.86 10.25 0.81
C GLY A 170 -4.87 9.77 1.86
N VAL A 171 -4.87 8.47 2.19
CA VAL A 171 -5.65 7.88 3.28
C VAL A 171 -4.85 8.09 4.56
N THR A 172 -5.34 8.96 5.42
CA THR A 172 -4.67 9.32 6.70
C THR A 172 -5.06 8.39 7.84
N ASP A 173 -6.29 7.87 7.80
CA ASP A 173 -6.77 6.82 8.70
C ASP A 173 -7.37 5.67 7.86
N SER A 174 -6.69 4.52 7.84
CA SER A 174 -7.15 3.35 7.10
C SER A 174 -8.37 2.66 7.73
N PHE A 175 -8.73 2.98 8.98
CA PHE A 175 -9.95 2.47 9.63
C PHE A 175 -11.13 3.45 9.50
N ASP A 176 -10.90 4.66 9.01
CA ASP A 176 -11.98 5.53 8.53
C ASP A 176 -12.55 4.94 7.24
N ALA A 177 -13.84 4.58 7.28
CA ALA A 177 -14.48 3.86 6.18
C ALA A 177 -14.54 4.68 4.89
N ASP A 178 -14.83 5.99 4.96
CA ASP A 178 -14.97 6.82 3.75
C ASP A 178 -13.60 7.05 3.11
N GLN A 179 -12.56 7.34 3.91
CA GLN A 179 -11.19 7.46 3.40
C GLN A 179 -10.68 6.15 2.79
N ASN A 180 -10.91 5.01 3.46
CA ASN A 180 -10.47 3.71 2.96
C ASN A 180 -11.15 3.34 1.64
N ILE A 181 -12.47 3.54 1.53
CA ILE A 181 -13.22 3.34 0.28
C ILE A 181 -12.72 4.31 -0.80
N ALA A 182 -12.56 5.60 -0.50
CA ALA A 182 -12.07 6.59 -1.46
C ALA A 182 -10.69 6.19 -2.03
N GLY A 183 -9.77 5.79 -1.15
CA GLY A 183 -8.44 5.34 -1.52
C GLY A 183 -8.46 4.08 -2.36
N GLY A 184 -9.15 3.04 -1.90
CA GLY A 184 -9.19 1.75 -2.60
C GLY A 184 -9.93 1.82 -3.94
N VAL A 185 -11.00 2.60 -4.06
CA VAL A 185 -11.69 2.82 -5.34
C VAL A 185 -10.80 3.56 -6.32
N ARG A 186 -10.08 4.61 -5.88
CA ARG A 186 -9.12 5.31 -6.76
C ARG A 186 -8.01 4.38 -7.23
N TYR A 187 -7.49 3.53 -6.34
CA TYR A 187 -6.47 2.55 -6.73
C TYR A 187 -7.01 1.53 -7.74
N LEU A 188 -8.22 1.01 -7.49
CA LEU A 188 -8.87 0.08 -8.41
C LEU A 188 -9.14 0.71 -9.79
N SER A 189 -9.54 1.99 -9.83
CA SER A 189 -9.67 2.76 -11.08
C SER A 189 -8.33 2.87 -11.83
N GLN A 190 -7.24 3.19 -11.15
CA GLN A 190 -5.91 3.23 -11.78
C GLN A 190 -5.49 1.88 -12.37
N LEU A 191 -5.87 0.78 -11.72
CA LEU A 191 -5.59 -0.56 -12.24
C LEU A 191 -6.46 -0.90 -13.45
N LEU A 192 -7.75 -0.54 -13.43
CA LEU A 192 -8.62 -0.69 -14.60
C LEU A 192 -8.07 0.09 -15.79
N ASP A 193 -7.62 1.33 -15.59
CA ASP A 193 -7.01 2.14 -16.64
C ASP A 193 -5.72 1.50 -17.17
N ARG A 194 -4.84 1.02 -16.27
CA ARG A 194 -3.56 0.39 -16.65
C ARG A 194 -3.76 -0.88 -17.49
N PHE A 195 -4.78 -1.66 -17.18
CA PHE A 195 -5.07 -2.93 -17.85
C PHE A 195 -6.21 -2.82 -18.87
N GLU A 196 -6.41 -1.62 -19.45
CA GLU A 196 -7.34 -1.40 -20.57
C GLU A 196 -8.79 -1.87 -20.29
N ASN A 197 -9.24 -1.68 -19.05
CA ASN A 197 -10.52 -2.16 -18.52
C ASN A 197 -10.71 -3.69 -18.48
N ASP A 198 -9.63 -4.46 -18.64
CA ASP A 198 -9.63 -5.88 -18.30
C ASP A 198 -9.80 -6.03 -16.77
N THR A 199 -11.03 -6.33 -16.39
CA THR A 199 -11.44 -6.41 -14.99
C THR A 199 -10.69 -7.52 -14.26
N ASP A 200 -10.38 -8.64 -14.91
CA ASP A 200 -9.70 -9.75 -14.26
C ASP A 200 -8.22 -9.45 -14.01
N LEU A 201 -7.56 -8.77 -14.95
CA LEU A 201 -6.19 -8.29 -14.77
C LEU A 201 -6.12 -7.20 -13.70
N ALA A 202 -7.08 -6.27 -13.66
CA ALA A 202 -7.15 -5.26 -12.62
C ALA A 202 -7.35 -5.88 -11.23
N ILE A 203 -8.25 -6.86 -11.08
CA ILE A 203 -8.45 -7.61 -9.84
C ILE A 203 -7.17 -8.38 -9.44
N ALA A 204 -6.51 -9.03 -10.41
CA ALA A 204 -5.26 -9.73 -10.15
C ALA A 204 -4.16 -8.76 -9.68
N ALA A 205 -4.06 -7.58 -10.30
CA ALA A 205 -3.10 -6.54 -9.94
C ALA A 205 -3.40 -5.91 -8.58
N TYR A 206 -4.67 -5.83 -8.19
CA TYR A 206 -5.06 -5.34 -6.86
C TYR A 206 -4.48 -6.26 -5.76
N ASN A 207 -4.51 -7.57 -5.99
CA ASN A 207 -4.03 -8.60 -5.06
C ASN A 207 -2.51 -8.84 -5.12
N ALA A 208 -1.96 -9.03 -6.31
CA ALA A 208 -0.56 -9.42 -6.54
C ALA A 208 0.38 -8.25 -6.79
N GLY A 209 -0.17 -7.05 -7.00
CA GLY A 209 0.53 -5.88 -7.50
C GLY A 209 0.59 -5.85 -9.04
N PRO A 210 0.52 -4.65 -9.64
CA PRO A 210 0.47 -4.50 -11.10
C PRO A 210 1.77 -4.94 -11.81
N ASN A 211 2.92 -4.78 -11.15
CA ASN A 211 4.20 -5.20 -11.73
C ASN A 211 4.28 -6.73 -11.94
N ALA A 212 3.62 -7.51 -11.09
CA ALA A 212 3.54 -8.96 -11.27
C ALA A 212 2.70 -9.30 -12.51
N VAL A 213 1.54 -8.66 -12.67
CA VAL A 213 0.67 -8.87 -13.84
C VAL A 213 1.39 -8.48 -15.13
N ASP A 214 2.09 -7.34 -15.16
CA ASP A 214 2.91 -6.92 -16.30
C ASP A 214 4.00 -7.94 -16.63
N ALA A 215 4.74 -8.41 -15.62
CA ALA A 215 5.86 -9.35 -15.81
C ALA A 215 5.39 -10.70 -16.38
N TYR A 216 4.18 -11.14 -16.03
CA TYR A 216 3.59 -12.37 -16.55
C TYR A 216 2.77 -12.16 -17.84
N GLY A 217 2.48 -10.92 -18.23
CA GLY A 217 1.59 -10.60 -19.34
C GLY A 217 0.16 -11.13 -19.12
N GLY A 218 -0.28 -11.23 -17.87
CA GLY A 218 -1.55 -11.88 -17.51
C GLY A 218 -1.66 -12.18 -16.02
N ILE A 219 -2.70 -12.92 -15.62
CA ILE A 219 -2.89 -13.32 -14.22
C ILE A 219 -1.69 -14.19 -13.78
N PRO A 220 -0.90 -13.76 -12.78
CA PRO A 220 0.27 -14.51 -12.33
C PRO A 220 -0.10 -15.93 -11.88
N PRO A 221 0.79 -16.92 -12.02
CA PRO A 221 0.52 -18.31 -11.66
C PRO A 221 0.49 -18.56 -10.15
N PHE A 222 0.20 -17.54 -9.33
CA PHE A 222 0.05 -17.63 -7.89
C PHE A 222 -1.32 -18.23 -7.53
N GLY A 223 -1.32 -19.37 -6.82
CA GLY A 223 -2.57 -20.03 -6.41
C GLY A 223 -3.47 -19.12 -5.56
N GLU A 224 -2.83 -18.32 -4.72
CA GLU A 224 -3.24 -16.99 -4.29
C GLU A 224 -4.24 -16.25 -5.18
N THR A 225 -3.61 -15.50 -6.08
CA THR A 225 -4.23 -14.51 -6.94
C THR A 225 -5.32 -15.12 -7.80
N ARG A 226 -5.13 -16.34 -8.32
CA ARG A 226 -6.20 -17.02 -9.08
C ARG A 226 -7.46 -17.24 -8.26
N ARG A 227 -7.34 -17.73 -7.03
CA ARG A 227 -8.49 -17.89 -6.12
C ARG A 227 -9.11 -16.55 -5.75
N TYR A 228 -8.28 -15.51 -5.56
CA TYR A 228 -8.78 -14.17 -5.29
C TYR A 228 -9.63 -13.65 -6.46
N VAL A 229 -9.12 -13.73 -7.69
CA VAL A 229 -9.82 -13.35 -8.92
C VAL A 229 -11.14 -14.12 -9.05
N GLU A 230 -11.12 -15.43 -8.87
CA GLU A 230 -12.32 -16.27 -8.94
C GLU A 230 -13.40 -15.83 -7.94
N ARG A 231 -13.01 -15.52 -6.68
CA ARG A 231 -13.94 -15.04 -5.65
C ARG A 231 -14.53 -13.69 -6.00
N VAL A 232 -13.70 -12.70 -6.35
CA VAL A 232 -14.19 -11.36 -6.71
C VAL A 232 -15.09 -11.44 -7.95
N ARG A 233 -14.73 -12.26 -8.95
CA ARG A 233 -15.56 -12.47 -10.15
C ARG A 233 -16.92 -13.10 -9.82
N ALA A 234 -16.96 -14.08 -8.91
CA ALA A 234 -18.21 -14.68 -8.46
C ALA A 234 -19.12 -13.65 -7.79
N GLU A 235 -18.55 -12.83 -6.90
CA GLU A 235 -19.25 -11.76 -6.20
C GLU A 235 -19.73 -10.65 -7.15
N PHE A 236 -18.88 -10.26 -8.09
CA PHE A 236 -19.19 -9.21 -9.05
C PHE A 236 -20.35 -9.59 -9.97
N ARG A 237 -20.40 -10.84 -10.44
CA ARG A 237 -21.53 -11.36 -11.24
C ARG A 237 -22.83 -11.44 -10.45
N GLY A 238 -22.77 -11.75 -9.15
CA GLY A 238 -23.94 -11.79 -8.28
C GLY A 238 -24.53 -10.41 -7.96
N ASN A 239 -23.69 -9.38 -7.93
CA ASN A 239 -24.06 -8.01 -7.58
C ASN A 239 -24.19 -7.06 -8.79
N SER A 240 -23.77 -7.47 -9.98
CA SER A 240 -24.04 -6.73 -11.21
C SER A 240 -25.55 -6.70 -11.44
N PRO A 241 -26.14 -5.57 -11.87
CA PRO A 241 -27.53 -5.56 -12.31
C PRO A 241 -27.63 -6.54 -13.48
N ALA A 242 -28.10 -7.75 -13.21
CA ALA A 242 -28.40 -8.72 -14.23
C ALA A 242 -29.40 -8.06 -15.18
N GLY A 243 -29.08 -8.06 -16.48
CA GLY A 243 -30.06 -7.75 -17.51
C GLY A 243 -31.38 -8.42 -17.15
N SER A 244 -32.43 -7.60 -17.10
CA SER A 244 -33.83 -7.98 -16.89
C SER A 244 -34.07 -9.46 -17.19
N LYS A 245 -34.29 -10.27 -16.15
CA LYS A 245 -34.94 -11.56 -16.34
C LYS A 245 -36.29 -11.25 -16.99
N LYS A 246 -36.41 -11.42 -18.31
CA LYS A 246 -37.72 -11.43 -18.98
C LYS A 246 -38.54 -12.48 -18.26
N SER A 247 -39.58 -12.06 -17.53
CA SER A 247 -40.62 -12.99 -17.11
C SER A 247 -41.21 -13.56 -18.40
N LYS A 248 -41.10 -14.88 -18.58
CA LYS A 248 -41.99 -15.57 -19.50
C LYS A 248 -43.39 -15.48 -18.88
N GLY A 249 -44.20 -14.59 -19.43
CA GLY A 249 -45.66 -14.73 -19.41
C GLY A 249 -46.09 -15.70 -20.49
#